data_AF-A0AA37WXZ1-F1
#
_entry.id   AF-A0AA37WXZ1-F1
#
_cell.length_a   1.000
_cell.length_b   1.000
_cell.length_c   1.000
_cell.angle_alpha   90.00
_cell.angle_beta   90.00
_cell.angle_gamma   90.00
#
_symmetry.space_group_name_H-M   'P 1'
#
loop_
_entity.id
_entity.type
_entity.pdbx_description
1 polymer ?
#
loop_
_entity_poly.entity_id
_entity_poly.type
_entity_poly.pdbx_seq_one_letter_code
_entity_poly.pdbx_strand_id
1 'polypeptide(L)'
;MSYGNSPQPGGAQDNQMIAADLLIQEWQRSDVQRLSWGASITHLKTNAIEGNSNITALSLFPELKLLQPIGKQLYYFQVRALGPTWLSEKQLGDRYQASQFALLAQVGAGMYFGPERNSSIGFFYRHFSNANIDQPNDGLDVLFNLSFGHRF
;
A
#
# COMPACT_ATOMS: atom_id res chain seq x y z
N MET A 1 8.66 -6.13 -2.12
CA MET A 1 9.17 -4.77 -1.79
C MET A 1 8.56 -3.79 -2.75
N SER A 2 8.16 -2.62 -2.27
CA SER A 2 7.58 -1.55 -3.09
C SER A 2 8.35 -0.25 -2.89
N TYR A 3 8.45 0.55 -3.94
CA TYR A 3 8.96 1.91 -3.92
C TYR A 3 7.99 2.83 -4.62
N GLY A 4 7.74 4.00 -4.06
CA GLY A 4 6.85 5.00 -4.67
C GLY A 4 7.31 6.42 -4.43
N ASN A 5 6.92 7.30 -5.34
CA ASN A 5 7.11 8.74 -5.24
C ASN A 5 5.94 9.42 -5.98
N SER A 6 5.29 10.37 -5.34
CA SER A 6 4.25 11.19 -5.97
C SER A 6 3.92 12.45 -5.17
N PRO A 7 3.34 13.48 -5.81
CA PRO A 7 2.68 14.57 -5.11
C PRO A 7 1.60 14.09 -4.13
N GLN A 8 1.50 14.74 -2.97
CA GLN A 8 0.43 14.54 -1.99
C GLN A 8 -0.81 15.31 -2.44
N PRO A 9 -1.94 14.64 -2.72
CA PRO A 9 -3.20 15.33 -2.95
C PRO A 9 -3.59 16.20 -1.76
N GLY A 10 -4.01 17.43 -2.04
CA GLY A 10 -4.48 18.37 -1.01
C GLY A 10 -3.37 18.94 -0.11
N GLY A 11 -2.10 18.78 -0.47
CA GLY A 11 -0.94 19.40 0.19
C GLY A 11 0.07 19.94 -0.84
N ALA A 12 1.10 20.65 -0.37
CA ALA A 12 2.15 21.19 -1.23
C ALA A 12 3.39 20.26 -1.35
N GLN A 13 3.36 19.14 -0.62
CA GLN A 13 4.48 18.22 -0.50
C GLN A 13 4.41 17.05 -1.49
N ASP A 14 5.57 16.44 -1.76
CA ASP A 14 5.68 15.12 -2.37
C ASP A 14 5.96 14.10 -1.28
N ASN A 15 5.42 12.88 -1.47
CA ASN A 15 5.68 11.75 -0.61
C ASN A 15 6.44 10.67 -1.37
N GLN A 16 7.40 10.07 -0.68
CA GLN A 16 8.13 8.89 -1.08
C GLN A 16 7.83 7.76 -0.12
N MET A 17 7.83 6.52 -0.62
CA MET A 17 7.79 5.36 0.25
C MET A 17 8.70 4.22 -0.17
N ILE A 18 9.14 3.46 0.83
CA ILE A 18 9.66 2.11 0.68
C ILE A 18 8.83 1.20 1.57
N ALA A 19 8.38 0.06 1.04
CA ALA A 19 7.60 -0.90 1.80
C ALA A 19 8.09 -2.34 1.61
N ALA A 20 8.00 -3.13 2.69
CA ALA A 20 8.13 -4.57 2.66
C ALA A 20 6.79 -5.18 3.11
N ASP A 21 6.25 -6.08 2.28
CA ASP A 21 4.97 -6.74 2.51
C ASP A 21 5.24 -8.25 2.65
N LEU A 22 4.60 -8.86 3.64
CA LEU A 22 4.57 -10.31 3.83
C LEU A 22 3.13 -10.79 3.72
N LEU A 23 2.85 -11.69 2.77
CA LEU A 23 1.59 -12.43 2.71
C LEU A 23 1.74 -13.67 3.59
N ILE A 24 0.87 -13.78 4.60
CA ILE A 24 0.93 -14.83 5.63
C ILE A 24 0.10 -16.04 5.20
N GLN A 25 -1.08 -15.77 4.63
CA GLN A 25 -2.02 -16.79 4.20
C GLN A 25 -2.71 -16.35 2.92
N GLU A 26 -2.84 -17.26 1.96
CA GLU A 26 -3.59 -17.07 0.72
C GLU A 26 -4.66 -18.17 0.61
N TRP A 27 -5.87 -17.78 0.27
CA TRP A 27 -6.99 -18.65 -0.03
C TRP A 27 -7.44 -18.40 -1.47
N GLN A 28 -7.30 -19.43 -2.32
CA GLN A 28 -7.93 -19.45 -3.63
C GLN A 28 -9.43 -19.72 -3.48
N ARG A 29 -10.24 -18.67 -3.64
CA ARG A 29 -11.69 -18.77 -3.61
C ARG A 29 -12.26 -19.31 -4.92
N SER A 30 -11.63 -18.98 -6.04
CA SER A 30 -11.91 -19.50 -7.39
C SER A 30 -10.69 -19.33 -8.29
N ASP A 31 -10.76 -19.77 -9.55
CA ASP A 31 -9.68 -19.58 -10.52
C ASP A 31 -9.38 -18.11 -10.83
N VAL A 32 -10.34 -17.21 -10.55
CA VAL A 32 -10.23 -15.78 -10.80
C VAL A 32 -10.17 -14.93 -9.53
N GLN A 33 -10.21 -15.55 -8.33
CA GLN A 33 -10.23 -14.80 -7.06
C GLN A 33 -9.32 -15.43 -6.01
N ARG A 34 -8.44 -14.60 -5.44
CA ARG A 34 -7.62 -14.94 -4.28
C ARG A 34 -7.82 -13.94 -3.18
N LEU A 35 -7.98 -14.44 -1.97
CA LEU A 35 -8.07 -13.66 -0.75
C LEU A 35 -6.86 -13.97 0.11
N SER A 36 -6.17 -12.95 0.60
CA SER A 36 -4.97 -13.13 1.40
C SER A 36 -4.97 -12.22 2.61
N TRP A 37 -4.23 -12.63 3.64
CA TRP A 37 -3.89 -11.79 4.79
C TRP A 37 -2.40 -11.54 4.81
N GLY A 38 -2.01 -10.33 5.17
CA GLY A 38 -0.60 -9.96 5.24
C GLY A 38 -0.31 -8.83 6.22
N ALA A 39 0.99 -8.56 6.34
CA ALA A 39 1.53 -7.46 7.11
C ALA A 39 2.44 -6.59 6.23
N SER A 40 2.49 -5.29 6.52
CA SER A 40 3.36 -4.32 5.83
C SER A 40 4.13 -3.49 6.83
N ILE A 41 5.42 -3.27 6.57
CA ILE A 41 6.17 -2.14 7.10
C ILE A 41 6.41 -1.16 5.96
N THR A 42 5.96 0.08 6.12
CA THR A 42 6.13 1.15 5.13
C THR A 42 6.85 2.32 5.78
N HIS A 43 7.98 2.73 5.21
CA HIS A 43 8.65 3.98 5.57
C HIS A 43 8.23 5.05 4.57
N LEU A 44 7.62 6.12 5.07
CA LEU A 44 7.20 7.29 4.32
C LEU A 44 8.21 8.42 4.55
N LYS A 45 8.51 9.18 3.50
CA LYS A 45 9.30 10.40 3.56
C LYS A 45 8.60 11.50 2.78
N THR A 46 8.85 12.74 3.14
CA THR A 46 8.34 13.90 2.42
C THR A 46 9.43 14.94 2.18
N ASN A 47 9.23 15.82 1.20
CA ASN A 47 10.06 16.99 0.93
C ASN A 47 9.53 18.28 1.61
N ALA A 48 8.48 18.20 2.43
CA ALA A 48 7.97 19.34 3.19
C ALA A 48 9.07 19.98 4.06
N ILE A 49 9.00 21.30 4.21
CA ILE A 49 9.97 22.10 4.98
C ILE A 49 9.70 22.01 6.48
N GLU A 50 8.41 21.95 6.85
CA GLU A 50 7.96 21.91 8.24
C GLU A 50 7.35 20.54 8.58
N GLY A 51 7.34 20.19 9.86
CA GLY A 51 6.82 18.92 10.34
C GLY A 51 7.82 17.76 10.25
N ASN A 52 7.36 16.55 10.58
CA ASN A 52 8.21 15.36 10.50
C ASN A 52 8.49 15.01 9.05
N SER A 53 9.77 14.87 8.69
CA SER A 53 10.20 14.54 7.33
C SER A 53 9.99 13.07 6.96
N ASN A 54 9.73 12.21 7.94
CA ASN A 54 9.53 10.78 7.75
C ASN A 54 8.70 10.16 8.86
N ILE A 55 7.98 9.08 8.53
CA ILE A 55 7.25 8.25 9.48
C ILE A 55 7.34 6.78 9.07
N THR A 56 7.04 5.88 10.00
CA THR A 56 6.87 4.45 9.73
C THR A 56 5.43 4.03 9.98
N ALA A 57 4.88 3.22 9.07
CA ALA A 57 3.56 2.64 9.18
C ALA A 57 3.66 1.11 9.26
N LEU A 58 3.06 0.53 10.30
CA LEU A 58 2.91 -0.92 10.49
C LEU A 58 1.46 -1.30 10.25
N SER A 59 1.21 -2.15 9.26
CA SER A 59 -0.16 -2.47 8.83
C SER A 59 -0.42 -3.97 8.83
N LEU A 60 -1.61 -4.37 9.25
CA LEU A 60 -2.20 -5.66 8.89
C LEU A 60 -3.25 -5.40 7.81
N PHE A 61 -3.33 -6.26 6.80
CA PHE A 61 -4.26 -6.03 5.72
C PHE A 61 -4.89 -7.32 5.18
N PRO A 62 -6.19 -7.30 4.86
CA PRO A 62 -6.75 -8.21 3.88
C PRO A 62 -6.39 -7.74 2.47
N GLU A 63 -6.24 -8.68 1.55
CA GLU A 63 -5.96 -8.43 0.14
C GLU A 63 -6.88 -9.28 -0.73
N LEU A 64 -7.58 -8.67 -1.68
CA LEU A 64 -8.29 -9.35 -2.75
C LEU A 64 -7.52 -9.17 -4.06
N LYS A 65 -7.24 -10.27 -4.76
CA LYS A 65 -6.75 -10.28 -6.14
C LYS A 65 -7.79 -10.90 -7.07
N LEU A 66 -8.13 -10.17 -8.13
CA LEU A 66 -8.90 -10.66 -9.27
C LEU A 66 -7.93 -11.02 -10.39
N LEU A 67 -7.92 -12.28 -10.83
CA LEU A 67 -6.94 -12.81 -11.77
C LEU A 67 -7.50 -12.87 -13.19
N GLN A 68 -6.67 -12.50 -14.16
CA GLN A 68 -6.99 -12.58 -15.58
C GLN A 68 -5.81 -13.18 -16.36
N PRO A 69 -5.92 -14.44 -16.83
CA PRO A 69 -4.91 -15.01 -17.71
C PRO A 69 -4.98 -14.33 -19.08
N ILE A 70 -3.82 -13.91 -19.61
CA ILE A 70 -3.67 -13.35 -20.97
C ILE A 70 -2.40 -13.93 -21.57
N GLY A 71 -2.53 -14.80 -22.56
CA GLY A 71 -1.40 -15.53 -23.15
C GLY A 71 -0.68 -16.40 -22.11
N LYS A 72 0.63 -16.20 -21.94
CA LYS A 72 1.44 -16.94 -20.96
C LYS A 72 1.45 -16.28 -19.58
N GLN A 73 1.09 -15.00 -19.52
CA GLN A 73 1.11 -14.18 -18.31
C GLN A 73 -0.20 -14.29 -17.52
N LEU A 74 -0.12 -14.03 -16.21
CA LEU A 74 -1.29 -13.92 -15.33
C LEU A 74 -1.35 -12.52 -14.76
N TYR A 75 -2.28 -11.72 -15.26
CA TYR A 75 -2.53 -10.38 -14.76
C TYR A 75 -3.43 -10.43 -13.54
N TYR A 76 -3.35 -9.40 -12.70
CA TYR A 76 -4.25 -9.25 -11.58
C TYR A 76 -4.61 -7.80 -11.32
N PHE A 77 -5.85 -7.59 -10.85
CA PHE A 77 -6.26 -6.38 -10.15
C PHE A 77 -6.26 -6.67 -8.65
N GLN A 78 -5.78 -5.73 -7.83
CA GLN A 78 -5.60 -5.93 -6.40
C GLN A 78 -6.25 -4.78 -5.62
N VAL A 79 -6.92 -5.14 -4.52
CA VAL A 79 -7.41 -4.20 -3.52
C VAL A 79 -6.98 -4.67 -2.13
N ARG A 80 -6.47 -3.74 -1.33
CA ARG A 80 -6.40 -3.84 0.13
C ARG A 80 -7.28 -2.75 0.68
N ALA A 81 -8.24 -3.11 1.52
CA ALA A 81 -9.17 -2.15 2.09
C ALA A 81 -9.16 -2.28 3.60
N LEU A 82 -9.21 -1.14 4.28
CA LEU A 82 -9.43 -1.06 5.72
C LEU A 82 -8.39 -1.85 6.54
N GLY A 83 -7.14 -1.89 6.08
CA GLY A 83 -6.07 -2.55 6.83
C GLY A 83 -5.71 -1.73 8.07
N PRO A 84 -5.91 -2.20 9.31
CA PRO A 84 -5.54 -1.43 10.49
C PRO A 84 -4.03 -1.16 10.50
N THR A 85 -3.70 0.11 10.72
CA THR A 85 -2.33 0.63 10.65
C THR A 85 -2.02 1.44 11.89
N TRP A 86 -0.82 1.21 12.44
CA TRP A 86 -0.19 2.11 13.40
C TRP A 86 0.86 2.96 12.69
N LEU A 87 0.81 4.28 12.90
CA LEU A 87 1.77 5.27 12.44
C LEU A 87 2.70 5.65 13.58
N SER A 88 4.00 5.73 13.32
CA SER A 88 4.99 6.13 14.33
C SER A 88 4.77 7.55 14.82
N GLU A 89 4.25 8.43 13.95
CA GLU A 89 3.94 9.81 14.26
C GLU A 89 2.58 10.20 13.67
N LYS A 90 1.97 11.24 14.24
CA LYS A 90 0.69 11.78 13.77
C LYS A 90 0.82 12.78 12.62
N GLN A 91 2.03 13.22 12.31
CA GLN A 91 2.30 14.24 11.31
C GLN A 91 3.38 13.75 10.34
N LEU A 92 3.18 13.98 9.05
CA LEU A 92 4.19 13.82 7.99
C LEU A 92 4.15 15.08 7.12
N GLY A 93 5.15 15.95 7.30
CA GLY A 93 5.20 17.25 6.65
C GLY A 93 4.02 18.15 7.02
N ASP A 94 3.30 18.64 6.02
CA ASP A 94 2.11 19.49 6.16
C ASP A 94 0.80 18.72 6.46
N ARG A 95 0.87 17.38 6.59
CA ARG A 95 -0.31 16.51 6.82
C ARG A 95 -0.41 16.05 8.26
N TYR A 96 -1.60 16.17 8.83
CA TYR A 96 -1.91 15.85 10.23
C TYR A 96 -3.02 14.80 10.37
N GLN A 97 -2.80 13.88 11.30
CA GLN A 97 -3.75 12.87 11.76
C GLN A 97 -4.07 13.12 13.24
N ALA A 98 -5.32 12.92 13.63
CA ALA A 98 -5.74 13.06 15.02
C ALA A 98 -5.08 12.01 15.94
N SER A 99 -4.81 10.83 15.39
CA SER A 99 -4.29 9.68 16.11
C SER A 99 -3.18 8.99 15.30
N GLN A 100 -2.42 8.12 15.97
CA GLN A 100 -1.47 7.22 15.32
C GLN A 100 -2.18 6.04 14.65
N PHE A 101 -3.50 5.91 14.80
CA PHE A 101 -4.28 4.89 14.14
C PHE A 101 -4.74 5.38 12.76
N ALA A 102 -4.55 4.53 11.76
CA ALA A 102 -5.03 4.75 10.41
C ALA A 102 -5.52 3.44 9.80
N LEU A 103 -6.13 3.55 8.63
CA LEU A 103 -6.55 2.47 7.78
C LEU A 103 -5.78 2.57 6.46
N LEU A 104 -5.06 1.50 6.13
CA LEU A 104 -4.44 1.29 4.85
C LEU A 104 -5.51 0.95 3.79
N ALA A 105 -5.54 1.76 2.74
CA ALA A 105 -6.17 1.43 1.48
C ALA A 105 -5.11 1.36 0.38
N GLN A 106 -5.21 0.34 -0.48
CA GLN A 106 -4.36 0.21 -1.66
C GLN A 106 -5.16 -0.38 -2.80
N VAL A 107 -4.92 0.14 -4.01
CA VAL A 107 -5.53 -0.39 -5.22
C VAL A 107 -4.52 -0.33 -6.36
N GLY A 108 -4.59 -1.29 -7.26
CA GLY A 108 -3.75 -1.29 -8.46
C GLY A 108 -3.80 -2.59 -9.21
N ALA A 109 -2.85 -2.78 -10.11
CA ALA A 109 -2.78 -3.94 -10.96
C ALA A 109 -1.34 -4.39 -11.15
N GLY A 110 -1.18 -5.65 -11.55
CA GLY A 110 0.12 -6.21 -11.82
C GLY A 110 0.05 -7.49 -12.64
N MET A 111 1.18 -8.16 -12.74
CA MET A 111 1.29 -9.44 -13.42
C MET A 111 2.26 -10.37 -12.69
N TYR A 112 1.95 -11.65 -12.73
CA TYR A 112 2.87 -12.72 -12.40
C TYR A 112 3.61 -13.20 -13.65
N PHE A 113 4.90 -13.48 -13.50
CA PHE A 113 5.79 -13.92 -14.58
C PHE A 113 6.82 -14.94 -14.07
N GLY A 114 7.59 -15.51 -14.99
CA GLY A 114 8.51 -16.62 -14.75
C GLY A 114 7.88 -18.00 -15.01
N PRO A 115 8.68 -19.08 -15.06
CA PRO A 115 8.21 -20.43 -15.43
C PRO A 115 7.04 -20.93 -14.58
N GLU A 116 7.03 -20.58 -13.29
CA GLU A 116 6.03 -20.99 -12.32
C GLU A 116 5.18 -19.82 -11.79
N ARG A 117 5.24 -18.66 -12.45
CA ARG A 117 4.55 -17.44 -11.98
C ARG A 117 4.91 -17.07 -10.53
N ASN A 118 6.15 -17.35 -10.14
CA ASN A 118 6.67 -17.14 -8.79
C ASN A 118 7.13 -15.69 -8.54
N SER A 119 7.27 -14.89 -9.60
CA SER A 119 7.65 -13.48 -9.50
C SER A 119 6.51 -12.59 -9.94
N SER A 120 6.37 -11.42 -9.33
CA SER A 120 5.32 -10.46 -9.66
C SER A 120 5.85 -9.05 -9.73
N ILE A 121 5.31 -8.26 -10.65
CA ILE A 121 5.48 -6.82 -10.71
C ILE A 121 4.08 -6.18 -10.64
N GLY A 122 3.96 -5.03 -9.98
CA GLY A 122 2.68 -4.34 -9.87
C GLY A 122 2.83 -2.85 -9.67
N PHE A 123 1.79 -2.12 -10.04
CA PHE A 123 1.66 -0.68 -9.88
C PHE A 123 0.45 -0.36 -9.03
N PHE A 124 0.64 0.45 -7.99
CA PHE A 124 -0.40 0.71 -7.01
C PHE A 124 -0.47 2.18 -6.61
N TYR A 125 -1.65 2.56 -6.12
CA TYR A 125 -1.90 3.70 -5.25
C TYR A 125 -2.03 3.19 -3.82
N ARG A 126 -1.43 3.91 -2.85
CA ARG A 126 -1.52 3.61 -1.43
C ARG A 126 -1.94 4.86 -0.65
N HIS A 127 -2.87 4.67 0.29
CA HIS A 127 -3.46 5.73 1.12
C HIS A 127 -3.57 5.27 2.57
N PHE A 128 -3.32 6.19 3.49
CA PHE A 128 -3.53 6.01 4.92
C PHE A 128 -4.40 7.14 5.45
N SER A 129 -5.51 6.80 6.11
CA SER A 129 -6.37 7.77 6.81
C SER A 129 -7.17 7.08 7.91
N ASN A 130 -7.73 7.84 8.84
CA ASN A 130 -8.57 7.26 9.90
C ASN A 130 -10.06 7.19 9.53
N ALA A 131 -10.42 7.36 8.24
CA ALA A 131 -11.80 7.41 7.74
C ALA A 131 -12.71 8.45 8.45
N ASN A 132 -12.13 9.55 8.94
CA ASN A 132 -12.80 10.60 9.71
C ASN A 132 -13.41 10.12 11.03
N ILE A 133 -12.90 9.02 11.60
CA ILE A 133 -13.26 8.59 12.97
C ILE A 133 -12.88 9.69 13.98
N ASP A 134 -11.72 10.33 13.75
CA ASP A 134 -11.23 11.47 14.52
C ASP A 134 -10.71 12.58 13.59
N GLN A 135 -10.69 13.83 14.07
CA GLN A 135 -10.21 15.00 13.31
C GLN A 135 -9.02 15.68 13.99
N PRO A 136 -8.01 16.18 13.23
CA PRO A 136 -7.94 16.21 11.77
C PRO A 136 -7.65 14.84 11.14
N ASN A 137 -7.98 14.68 9.86
CA ASN A 137 -7.69 13.47 9.07
C ASN A 137 -7.30 13.87 7.64
N ASP A 138 -6.08 14.39 7.50
CA ASP A 138 -5.61 14.90 6.21
C ASP A 138 -5.35 13.78 5.20
N GLY A 139 -5.00 12.59 5.68
CA GLY A 139 -4.60 11.48 4.83
C GLY A 139 -3.16 11.59 4.33
N LEU A 140 -2.55 10.43 4.10
CA LEU A 140 -1.19 10.29 3.56
C LEU A 140 -1.24 9.42 2.32
N ASP A 141 -0.75 9.93 1.20
CA ASP A 141 -0.89 9.31 -0.11
C ASP A 141 0.46 9.05 -0.77
N VAL A 142 0.54 7.93 -1.48
CA VAL A 142 1.53 7.69 -2.53
C VAL A 142 0.78 7.14 -3.75
N LEU A 143 0.51 8.03 -4.71
CA LEU A 143 -0.25 7.80 -5.94
C LEU A 143 0.39 6.73 -6.82
N PHE A 144 1.71 6.74 -6.91
CA PHE A 144 2.46 5.89 -7.84
C PHE A 144 3.52 5.11 -7.09
N ASN A 145 3.31 3.80 -6.97
CA ASN A 145 4.34 2.90 -6.47
C ASN A 145 4.45 1.63 -7.30
N LEU A 146 5.70 1.22 -7.50
CA LEU A 146 6.08 -0.01 -8.17
C LEU A 146 6.41 -1.06 -7.11
N SER A 147 5.87 -2.25 -7.25
CA SER A 147 6.14 -3.39 -6.38
C SER A 147 6.78 -4.53 -7.15
N PHE A 148 7.77 -5.16 -6.52
CA PHE A 148 8.31 -6.44 -6.90
C PHE A 148 8.04 -7.45 -5.79
N GLY A 149 7.54 -8.64 -6.17
CA GLY A 149 7.23 -9.72 -5.25
C GLY A 149 7.79 -11.05 -5.74
N HIS A 150 8.10 -11.93 -4.80
CA HIS A 150 8.51 -13.29 -5.08
C HIS A 150 7.81 -14.24 -4.11
N ARG A 151 7.40 -15.41 -4.61
CA ARG A 151 6.79 -16.49 -3.83
C ARG A 151 7.78 -17.67 -3.79
N PHE A 152 8.13 -18.07 -2.58
CA PHE A 152 8.97 -19.23 -2.27
C PHE A 152 8.11 -20.47 -2.02
#